data_AF-A0A1Q5XMY1-F1
#
_entry.id   AF-A0A1Q5XMY1-F1
#
_cell.length_a   1.000
_cell.length_b   1.000
_cell.length_c   1.000
_cell.angle_alpha   90.00
_cell.angle_beta   90.00
_cell.angle_gamma   90.00
#
_symmetry.space_group_name_H-M   'P 1'
#
loop_
_entity.id
_entity.type
_entity.pdbx_description
1 polymer ?
#
loop_
_entity_poly.entity_id
_entity_poly.type
_entity_poly.pdbx_seq_one_letter_code
_entity_poly.pdbx_strand_id
1 'polypeptide(L)'
;MNRAGDGSTDKDWKYTYNQGVYIGAAIELYRIKGQAAYLEDARQTFSAAVKELADPQSGILPDEGNGDGGLFKGILVRYAAEWVKADPEVSEAVSFLHRNAERLWESGKGADGALFGTDWSRPPAGIVQLSSQLSGIKLLERMAELSRITGS
;
A
#
# COMPACT_ATOMS: atom_id res chain seq x y z
N MET A 1 -2.34 -11.25 23.56
CA MET A 1 -1.67 -10.15 24.28
C MET A 1 -1.90 -8.90 23.45
N ASN A 2 -2.66 -7.93 23.97
CA ASN A 2 -2.94 -6.63 23.33
C ASN A 2 -2.31 -5.49 24.15
N ARG A 3 -2.29 -4.26 23.63
CA ARG A 3 -1.64 -3.10 24.27
C ARG A 3 -2.15 -2.80 25.69
N ALA A 4 -3.43 -3.03 25.94
CA ALA A 4 -4.06 -2.80 27.24
C ALA A 4 -3.80 -3.95 28.25
N GLY A 5 -3.28 -5.09 27.79
CA GLY A 5 -3.07 -6.27 28.64
C GLY A 5 -4.38 -6.94 29.10
N ASP A 6 -5.52 -6.54 28.56
CA ASP A 6 -6.86 -7.00 28.99
C ASP A 6 -7.38 -8.20 28.20
N GLY A 7 -6.63 -8.66 27.18
CA GLY A 7 -7.00 -9.82 26.38
C GLY A 7 -8.09 -9.57 25.33
N SER A 8 -8.56 -8.33 25.18
CA SER A 8 -9.49 -7.94 24.12
C SER A 8 -8.77 -7.76 22.77
N THR A 9 -9.49 -7.98 21.67
CA THR A 9 -8.99 -7.63 20.34
C THR A 9 -9.10 -6.12 20.17
N ASP A 10 -7.97 -5.43 20.07
CA ASP A 10 -7.91 -4.00 19.73
C ASP A 10 -8.35 -3.84 18.26
N LYS A 11 -9.58 -3.39 18.05
CA LYS A 11 -10.17 -3.20 16.71
C LYS A 11 -9.83 -1.85 16.10
N ASP A 12 -9.20 -0.96 16.87
CA ASP A 12 -8.87 0.39 16.44
C ASP A 12 -7.55 0.40 15.63
N TRP A 13 -6.75 -0.67 15.73
CA TRP A 13 -5.50 -0.83 15.00
C TRP A 13 -5.71 -1.33 13.58
N LYS A 14 -6.08 -0.40 12.70
CA LYS A 14 -6.17 -0.64 11.26
C LYS A 14 -4.86 -0.18 10.61
N TYR A 15 -4.05 -1.13 10.15
CA TYR A 15 -2.81 -0.86 9.41
C TYR A 15 -2.89 -1.38 7.98
N THR A 16 -2.22 -0.69 7.07
CA THR A 16 -2.20 -1.01 5.64
C THR A 16 -1.55 -2.38 5.38
N TYR A 17 -0.48 -2.74 6.09
CA TYR A 17 0.23 -3.99 5.84
C TYR A 17 -0.62 -5.23 6.13
N ASN A 18 -1.48 -5.19 7.15
CA ASN A 18 -2.40 -6.27 7.48
C ASN A 18 -3.34 -6.56 6.30
N GLN A 19 -3.82 -5.51 5.64
CA GLN A 19 -4.69 -5.65 4.47
C GLN A 19 -3.88 -6.17 3.28
N GLY A 20 -2.65 -5.67 3.12
CA GLY A 20 -1.71 -6.11 2.08
C GLY A 20 -1.42 -7.61 2.15
N VAL A 21 -1.06 -8.15 3.32
CA VAL A 21 -0.75 -9.58 3.44
C VAL A 21 -1.98 -10.47 3.24
N TYR A 22 -3.19 -10.01 3.61
CA TYR A 22 -4.42 -10.73 3.32
C TYR A 22 -4.70 -10.79 1.82
N ILE A 23 -4.57 -9.66 1.11
CA ILE A 23 -4.65 -9.60 -0.36
C ILE A 23 -3.64 -10.59 -0.96
N GLY A 24 -2.38 -10.56 -0.52
CA GLY A 24 -1.36 -11.48 -0.99
C GLY A 24 -1.73 -12.96 -0.80
N ALA A 25 -2.25 -13.32 0.37
CA ALA A 25 -2.69 -14.68 0.65
C ALA A 25 -3.87 -15.10 -0.25
N ALA A 26 -4.84 -14.22 -0.48
CA ALA A 26 -5.95 -14.48 -1.40
C ALA A 26 -5.46 -14.70 -2.84
N ILE A 27 -4.50 -13.90 -3.31
CA ILE A 27 -3.90 -14.07 -4.64
C ILE A 27 -3.14 -15.38 -4.77
N GLU A 28 -2.41 -15.82 -3.75
CA GLU A 28 -1.75 -17.13 -3.78
C GLU A 28 -2.78 -18.28 -3.78
N LEU A 29 -3.87 -18.17 -3.01
CA LEU A 29 -4.96 -19.14 -3.05
C LEU A 29 -5.65 -19.19 -4.42
N TYR A 30 -5.86 -18.03 -5.05
CA TYR A 30 -6.36 -17.94 -6.42
C TYR A 30 -5.43 -18.69 -7.39
N ARG A 31 -4.12 -18.43 -7.35
CA ARG A 31 -3.12 -19.08 -8.20
C ARG A 31 -3.10 -20.61 -8.02
N ILE A 32 -3.32 -21.10 -6.81
CA ILE A 32 -3.35 -22.54 -6.49
C ILE A 32 -4.67 -23.21 -6.89
N LYS A 33 -5.81 -22.54 -6.69
CA LYS A 33 -7.16 -23.14 -6.77
C LYS A 33 -7.95 -22.73 -8.01
N GLY A 34 -7.61 -21.62 -8.65
CA GLY A 34 -8.32 -21.05 -9.80
C GLY A 34 -9.73 -20.53 -9.49
N GLN A 35 -10.08 -20.32 -8.22
CA GLN A 35 -11.43 -19.91 -7.81
C GLN A 35 -11.55 -18.39 -7.74
N ALA A 36 -12.43 -17.81 -8.55
CA ALA A 36 -12.65 -16.36 -8.63
C ALA A 36 -13.05 -15.70 -7.30
N ALA A 37 -13.61 -16.46 -6.34
CA ALA A 37 -13.92 -15.97 -5.00
C ALA A 37 -12.71 -15.35 -4.29
N TYR A 38 -11.49 -15.86 -4.51
CA TYR A 38 -10.29 -15.29 -3.90
C TYR A 38 -9.85 -13.96 -4.55
N LEU A 39 -10.15 -13.73 -5.83
CA LEU A 39 -9.97 -12.41 -6.44
C LEU A 39 -10.96 -11.39 -5.85
N GLU A 40 -12.20 -11.84 -5.61
CA GLU A 40 -13.22 -11.03 -4.95
C GLU A 40 -12.84 -10.67 -3.51
N ASP A 41 -12.26 -11.61 -2.75
CA ASP A 41 -11.73 -11.35 -1.40
C ASP A 41 -10.63 -10.27 -1.43
N ALA A 42 -9.71 -10.33 -2.40
CA ALA A 42 -8.67 -9.33 -2.60
C ALA A 42 -9.28 -7.95 -2.92
N ARG A 43 -10.27 -7.90 -3.81
CA ARG A 43 -10.98 -6.68 -4.22
C ARG A 43 -11.71 -6.02 -3.05
N GLN A 44 -12.47 -6.78 -2.28
CA GLN A 44 -13.19 -6.28 -1.12
C GLN A 44 -12.22 -5.76 -0.05
N THR A 45 -11.14 -6.49 0.20
CA THR A 45 -10.12 -6.08 1.18
C THR A 45 -9.43 -4.79 0.75
N PHE A 46 -9.03 -4.67 -0.51
CA PHE A 46 -8.41 -3.47 -1.03
C PHE A 46 -9.36 -2.27 -0.98
N SER A 47 -10.62 -2.45 -1.40
CA SER A 47 -11.63 -1.40 -1.35
C SER A 47 -11.88 -0.90 0.08
N ALA A 48 -11.98 -1.82 1.05
CA ALA A 48 -12.11 -1.48 2.46
C ALA A 48 -10.86 -0.75 2.98
N ALA A 49 -9.66 -1.22 2.63
CA ALA A 49 -8.41 -0.58 3.02
C ALA A 49 -8.33 0.86 2.50
N VAL A 50 -8.63 1.09 1.23
CA VAL A 50 -8.64 2.44 0.63
C VAL A 50 -9.66 3.32 1.34
N LYS A 51 -10.89 2.85 1.52
CA LYS A 51 -11.97 3.62 2.16
C LYS A 51 -11.65 4.03 3.61
N GLU A 52 -11.04 3.13 4.37
CA GLU A 52 -10.86 3.30 5.82
C GLU A 52 -9.51 3.93 6.17
N LEU A 53 -8.48 3.77 5.34
CA LEU A 53 -7.11 4.16 5.68
C LEU A 53 -6.57 5.31 4.83
N ALA A 54 -6.98 5.42 3.56
CA ALA A 54 -6.51 6.53 2.73
C ALA A 54 -7.19 7.84 3.16
N ASP A 55 -6.50 8.95 2.97
CA ASP A 55 -7.09 10.26 3.20
C ASP A 55 -8.32 10.45 2.28
N PRO A 56 -9.51 10.77 2.82
CA PRO A 56 -10.76 10.74 2.06
C PRO A 56 -10.86 11.84 0.99
N GLN A 57 -10.02 12.87 1.07
CA GLN A 57 -10.02 14.00 0.13
C GLN A 57 -9.02 13.78 -1.00
N SER A 58 -7.79 13.40 -0.64
CA SER A 58 -6.67 13.24 -1.58
C SER A 58 -6.52 11.83 -2.12
N GLY A 59 -7.00 10.80 -1.41
CA GLY A 59 -6.83 9.39 -1.76
C GLY A 59 -5.42 8.86 -1.52
N ILE A 60 -4.65 9.51 -0.66
CA ILE A 60 -3.25 9.16 -0.37
C ILE A 60 -3.18 8.23 0.84
N LEU A 61 -2.32 7.21 0.76
CA LEU A 61 -2.08 6.28 1.87
C LEU A 61 -1.57 7.03 3.12
N PRO A 62 -1.94 6.56 4.32
CA PRO A 62 -1.72 7.32 5.53
C PRO A 62 -0.24 7.38 5.94
N ASP A 63 0.06 8.40 6.75
CA ASP A 63 1.26 8.42 7.58
C ASP A 63 1.06 7.49 8.79
N GLU A 64 1.61 6.28 8.71
CA GLU A 64 1.56 5.26 9.77
C GLU A 64 2.73 5.38 10.76
N GLY A 65 3.47 6.49 10.70
CA GLY A 65 4.58 6.79 11.59
C GLY A 65 5.88 6.08 11.24
N ASN A 66 6.86 6.26 12.13
CA ASN A 66 8.23 5.78 12.00
C ASN A 66 8.39 4.32 12.47
N GLY A 67 9.62 3.82 12.43
CA GLY A 67 9.98 2.45 12.78
C GLY A 67 9.37 1.48 11.78
N ASP A 68 8.71 0.44 12.27
CA ASP A 68 8.05 -0.56 11.42
C ASP A 68 6.88 0.04 10.62
N GLY A 69 6.19 1.04 11.18
CA GLY A 69 5.07 1.74 10.53
C GLY A 69 5.44 2.34 9.18
N GLY A 70 6.70 2.77 9.03
CA GLY A 70 7.22 3.31 7.78
C GLY A 70 7.16 2.31 6.63
N LEU A 71 7.22 1.00 6.89
CA LEU A 71 7.20 -0.06 5.88
C LEU A 71 5.78 -0.50 5.49
N PHE A 72 4.77 -0.19 6.29
CA PHE A 72 3.46 -0.84 6.22
C PHE A 72 2.77 -0.61 4.88
N LYS A 73 2.63 0.65 4.44
CA LYS A 73 1.99 0.96 3.15
C LYS A 73 2.76 0.39 1.96
N GLY A 74 4.08 0.24 2.05
CA GLY A 74 4.87 -0.43 1.02
C GLY A 74 4.49 -1.92 0.85
N ILE A 75 4.05 -2.59 1.92
CA ILE A 75 3.57 -3.98 1.87
C ILE A 75 2.20 -4.05 1.19
N LEU A 76 1.27 -3.14 1.51
CA LEU A 76 -0.01 -3.02 0.80
C LEU A 76 0.22 -2.82 -0.70
N VAL A 77 1.08 -1.87 -1.07
CA VAL A 77 1.40 -1.58 -2.48
C VAL A 77 1.94 -2.80 -3.20
N ARG A 78 2.86 -3.56 -2.59
CA ARG A 78 3.40 -4.79 -3.19
C ARG A 78 2.30 -5.76 -3.57
N TYR A 79 1.38 -6.04 -2.65
CA TYR A 79 0.35 -7.06 -2.88
C TYR A 79 -0.83 -6.57 -3.72
N ALA A 80 -1.14 -5.26 -3.69
CA ALA A 80 -2.06 -4.66 -4.66
C ALA A 80 -1.55 -4.82 -6.10
N ALA A 81 -0.25 -4.62 -6.32
CA ALA A 81 0.35 -4.86 -7.64
C ALA A 81 0.34 -6.35 -8.04
N GLU A 82 0.57 -7.27 -7.10
CA GLU A 82 0.45 -8.71 -7.38
C GLU A 82 -0.99 -9.13 -7.72
N TRP A 83 -1.99 -8.48 -7.11
CA TRP A 83 -3.39 -8.65 -7.48
C TRP A 83 -3.66 -8.17 -8.91
N VAL A 84 -3.25 -6.95 -9.28
CA VAL A 84 -3.37 -6.45 -10.67
C VAL A 84 -2.71 -7.40 -11.67
N LYS A 85 -1.57 -8.00 -11.33
CA LYS A 85 -0.91 -8.96 -12.22
C LYS A 85 -1.69 -10.27 -12.37
N ALA A 86 -2.44 -10.67 -11.35
CA ALA A 86 -3.30 -11.85 -11.39
C ALA A 86 -4.64 -11.57 -12.07
N ASP A 87 -5.11 -10.31 -12.03
CA ASP A 87 -6.35 -9.84 -12.61
C ASP A 87 -6.16 -8.44 -13.27
N PRO A 88 -5.67 -8.41 -14.52
CA PRO A 88 -5.32 -7.15 -15.19
C PRO A 88 -6.50 -6.22 -15.50
N GLU A 89 -7.74 -6.69 -15.36
CA GLU A 89 -8.94 -5.87 -15.56
C GLU A 89 -9.20 -4.89 -14.39
N VAL A 90 -8.47 -5.06 -13.27
CA VAL A 90 -8.57 -4.25 -12.04
C VAL A 90 -7.88 -2.90 -12.20
N SER A 91 -8.52 -2.02 -12.96
CA SER A 91 -8.03 -0.66 -13.23
C SER A 91 -8.05 0.26 -12.01
N GLU A 92 -8.88 -0.02 -11.00
CA GLU A 92 -9.02 0.82 -9.80
C GLU A 92 -7.76 0.78 -8.92
N ALA A 93 -7.12 -0.39 -8.81
CA ALA A 93 -5.88 -0.54 -8.04
C ALA A 93 -4.73 0.18 -8.73
N VAL A 94 -4.62 0.06 -10.06
CA VAL A 94 -3.62 0.78 -10.87
C VAL A 94 -3.78 2.29 -10.70
N SER A 95 -5.00 2.80 -10.83
CA SER A 95 -5.32 4.23 -10.70
C SER A 95 -4.99 4.77 -9.31
N PHE A 96 -5.27 3.97 -8.27
CA PHE A 96 -4.95 4.33 -6.89
C PHE A 96 -3.44 4.37 -6.63
N LEU A 97 -2.70 3.36 -7.11
CA LEU A 97 -1.24 3.31 -6.98
C LEU A 97 -0.56 4.43 -7.76
N HIS A 98 -1.04 4.73 -8.97
CA HIS A 98 -0.54 5.83 -9.80
C HIS A 98 -0.65 7.17 -9.08
N ARG A 99 -1.85 7.49 -8.56
CA ARG A 99 -2.08 8.72 -7.79
C ARG A 99 -1.14 8.86 -6.60
N ASN A 100 -0.92 7.76 -5.88
CA ASN A 100 0.01 7.76 -4.74
C ASN A 100 1.47 7.98 -5.21
N ALA A 101 1.85 7.42 -6.35
CA ALA A 101 3.21 7.56 -6.90
C ALA A 101 3.47 8.98 -7.42
N GLU A 102 2.51 9.58 -8.11
CA GLU A 102 2.55 11.00 -8.51
C GLU A 102 2.71 11.89 -7.28
N ARG A 103 1.86 11.69 -6.26
CA ARG A 103 1.94 12.49 -5.03
C ARG A 103 3.29 12.35 -4.34
N LEU A 104 3.78 11.11 -4.19
CA LEU A 104 5.09 10.82 -3.63
C LEU A 104 6.20 11.55 -4.38
N TRP A 105 6.16 11.53 -5.72
CA TRP A 105 7.19 12.10 -6.56
C TRP A 105 7.18 13.63 -6.56
N GLU A 106 6.00 14.22 -6.72
CA GLU A 106 5.82 15.67 -6.86
C GLU A 106 5.91 16.41 -5.53
N SER A 107 5.39 15.81 -4.45
CA SER A 107 5.25 16.46 -3.15
C SER A 107 6.00 15.77 -2.03
N GLY A 108 6.11 14.43 -2.07
CA GLY A 108 6.73 13.62 -1.01
C GLY A 108 8.25 13.52 -1.04
N LYS A 109 8.87 13.91 -2.16
CA LYS A 109 10.31 13.73 -2.39
C LYS A 109 11.13 14.82 -1.69
N GLY A 110 12.24 14.42 -1.07
CA GLY A 110 13.25 15.35 -0.53
C GLY A 110 13.84 16.31 -1.57
N ALA A 111 14.33 17.47 -1.11
CA ALA A 111 14.99 18.47 -1.95
C ALA A 111 16.35 17.97 -2.47
N ASP A 112 17.11 17.30 -1.61
CA ASP A 112 18.49 16.86 -1.88
C ASP A 112 18.58 15.50 -2.61
N GLY A 113 17.44 14.87 -2.95
CA GLY A 113 17.40 13.59 -3.65
C GLY A 113 16.10 12.81 -3.49
N ALA A 114 16.05 11.60 -4.04
CA ALA A 114 14.90 10.68 -3.95
C ALA A 114 14.78 10.02 -2.56
N LEU A 115 14.68 10.84 -1.52
CA LEU A 115 14.41 10.43 -0.15
C LEU A 115 12.92 10.61 0.16
N PHE A 116 12.33 9.60 0.81
CA PHE A 116 10.90 9.47 1.03
C PHE A 116 10.58 9.22 2.50
N GLY A 117 9.80 10.14 3.07
CA GLY A 117 9.29 10.04 4.44
C GLY A 117 8.05 9.14 4.55
N THR A 118 7.44 9.19 5.72
CA THR A 118 6.22 8.44 6.03
C THR A 118 4.97 9.13 5.48
N ASP A 119 4.95 10.46 5.40
CA ASP A 119 3.91 11.22 4.71
C ASP A 119 4.31 11.47 3.24
N TRP A 120 3.55 10.92 2.30
CA TRP A 120 3.81 11.06 0.87
C TRP A 120 3.33 12.39 0.28
N SER A 121 2.62 13.22 1.05
CA SER A 121 2.12 14.52 0.62
C SER A 121 3.07 15.69 0.89
N ARG A 122 4.21 15.47 1.53
CA ARG A 122 5.19 16.52 1.82
C ARG A 122 6.62 15.96 1.91
N PRO A 123 7.66 16.76 1.68
CA PRO A 123 9.03 16.30 1.82
C PRO A 123 9.33 15.80 3.24
N PRO A 124 10.22 14.81 3.41
CA PRO A 124 10.61 14.34 4.73
C PRO A 124 11.27 15.46 5.53
N ALA A 125 10.96 15.51 6.84
CA ALA A 125 11.65 16.36 7.79
C ALA A 125 12.58 15.50 8.66
N GLY A 126 13.88 15.82 8.68
CA GLY A 126 14.86 15.11 9.50
C GLY A 126 15.30 13.76 8.92
N ILE A 127 15.58 12.80 9.80
CA ILE A 127 16.16 11.50 9.42
C ILE A 127 15.10 10.63 8.74
N VAL A 128 15.38 10.23 7.50
CA VAL A 128 14.60 9.22 6.78
C VAL A 128 15.07 7.84 7.20
N GLN A 129 14.14 7.03 7.72
CA GLN A 129 14.43 5.65 8.10
C GLN A 129 14.34 4.72 6.90
N LEU A 130 15.09 3.61 6.95
CA LEU A 130 15.11 2.64 5.86
C LEU A 130 13.70 2.08 5.56
N SER A 131 12.87 1.89 6.58
CA SER A 131 11.49 1.41 6.43
C SER A 131 10.63 2.35 5.58
N SER A 132 10.63 3.66 5.88
CA SER A 132 9.87 4.64 5.09
C SER A 132 10.42 4.79 3.67
N GLN A 133 11.74 4.78 3.53
CA GLN A 133 12.40 4.81 2.23
C GLN A 133 11.99 3.60 1.37
N LEU A 134 12.02 2.39 1.95
CA LEU A 134 11.63 1.17 1.26
C LEU A 134 10.18 1.19 0.81
N SER A 135 9.26 1.78 1.57
CA SER A 135 7.87 1.94 1.14
C SER A 135 7.74 2.81 -0.11
N GLY A 136 8.43 3.96 -0.14
CA GLY A 136 8.43 4.84 -1.31
C GLY A 136 9.03 4.15 -2.55
N ILE A 137 10.17 3.48 -2.39
CA ILE A 137 10.81 2.74 -3.48
C ILE A 137 9.93 1.59 -3.98
N LYS A 138 9.29 0.82 -3.09
CA LYS A 138 8.35 -0.26 -3.48
C LYS A 138 7.23 0.28 -4.36
N LEU A 139 6.69 1.45 -4.05
CA LEU A 139 5.64 2.07 -4.85
C LEU A 139 6.13 2.40 -6.26
N LEU A 140 7.25 3.09 -6.38
CA LEU A 140 7.80 3.48 -7.69
C LEU A 140 8.18 2.25 -8.53
N GLU A 141 8.78 1.23 -7.92
CA GLU A 141 9.11 -0.03 -8.58
C GLU A 141 7.87 -0.79 -9.05
N ARG A 142 6.80 -0.86 -8.24
CA ARG A 142 5.53 -1.47 -8.67
C ARG A 142 4.88 -0.69 -9.80
N MET A 143 4.89 0.64 -9.76
CA MET A 143 4.34 1.45 -10.85
C MET A 143 5.12 1.27 -12.15
N ALA A 144 6.45 1.20 -12.08
CA ALA A 144 7.29 0.94 -13.25
C ALA A 144 7.10 -0.48 -13.83
N GLU A 145 6.71 -1.44 -13.00
CA GLU A 145 6.33 -2.79 -13.44
C GLU A 145 4.95 -2.78 -14.10
N LEU A 146 3.96 -2.15 -13.47
CA LEU A 146 2.58 -2.12 -13.94
C LEU A 146 2.41 -1.36 -15.26
N SER A 147 3.12 -0.24 -15.47
CA SER A 147 3.04 0.52 -16.72
C SER A 147 3.39 -0.31 -17.97
N ARG A 148 4.28 -1.31 -17.82
CA ARG A 148 4.63 -2.25 -18.90
C ARG A 148 3.52 -3.24 -19.22
N ILE A 149 2.64 -3.51 -18.27
CA ILE A 149 1.55 -4.49 -18.37
C ILE A 149 0.26 -3.80 -18.80
N THR A 150 -0.01 -2.61 -18.30
CA THR A 150 -1.27 -1.89 -18.50
C THR A 150 -1.25 -0.88 -19.66
N GLY A 151 -0.09 -0.66 -20.30
CA GLY A 151 0.03 0.18 -21.49
C GLY A 151 -0.19 1.69 -21.26
N SER A 152 0.04 2.16 -20.04
CA SER A 152 -0.07 3.56 -19.62
C SER A 152 1.28 4.28 -19.64
#